data_AF-A0A965YB26-F1
#
_entry.id   AF-A0A965YB26-F1
#
_cell.length_a   1.000
_cell.length_b   1.000
_cell.length_c   1.000
_cell.angle_alpha   90.00
_cell.angle_beta   90.00
_cell.angle_gamma   90.00
#
_symmetry.space_group_name_H-M   'P 1'
#
loop_
_entity.id
_entity.type
_entity.pdbx_description
1 polymer ?
#
loop_
_entity_poly.entity_id
_entity_poly.type
_entity_poly.pdbx_seq_one_letter_code
_entity_poly.pdbx_strand_id
1 'polypeptide(L)'
;MDIKELKTNILDLKNRISNILSFLNLEDDKNKIKEIEFLMKEKDFWSDIENAQKISKDFSELKENLDFWEKLEKEIFDLYEITKEDIEDRDVSLREDIEKHYNKILTDLEKKESLLKFTGKYDKNNVILSIHSGAGGDDAQDFAEILLRMYIKFCNKKDFKI
;
A
#
# COMPACT_ATOMS: atom_id res chain seq x y z
N MET A 1 17.30 -17.97 -5.98
CA MET A 1 18.34 -16.90 -6.08
C MET A 1 19.63 -17.35 -5.38
N ASP A 2 20.86 -16.94 -5.77
CA ASP A 2 22.08 -17.31 -4.99
C ASP A 2 22.03 -16.75 -3.55
N ILE A 3 22.63 -17.39 -2.54
CA ILE A 3 22.56 -16.93 -1.14
C ILE A 3 23.24 -15.56 -0.96
N LYS A 4 24.33 -15.31 -1.69
CA LYS A 4 25.00 -14.00 -1.69
C LYS A 4 24.12 -12.93 -2.31
N GLU A 5 23.49 -13.25 -3.43
CA GLU A 5 22.55 -12.38 -4.13
C GLU A 5 21.32 -12.07 -3.27
N LEU A 6 20.75 -13.08 -2.59
CA LEU A 6 19.62 -12.93 -1.69
C LEU A 6 19.95 -12.00 -0.51
N LYS A 7 21.14 -12.13 0.09
CA LYS A 7 21.62 -11.23 1.15
C LYS A 7 21.75 -9.79 0.66
N THR A 8 22.33 -9.58 -0.51
CA THR A 8 22.42 -8.24 -1.13
C THR A 8 21.03 -7.66 -1.34
N ASN A 9 20.11 -8.43 -1.90
CA ASN A 9 18.75 -7.98 -2.17
C ASN A 9 17.96 -7.65 -0.90
N ILE A 10 18.16 -8.39 0.19
CA ILE A 10 17.53 -8.10 1.50
C ILE A 10 18.15 -6.85 2.14
N LEU A 11 19.46 -6.64 2.01
CA LEU A 11 20.12 -5.40 2.43
C LEU A 11 19.58 -4.19 1.64
N ASP A 12 19.41 -4.33 0.34
CA ASP A 12 18.83 -3.28 -0.51
C ASP A 12 17.38 -3.00 -0.12
N LEU A 13 16.59 -4.04 0.17
CA LEU A 13 15.22 -3.92 0.66
C LEU A 13 15.16 -3.14 1.99
N LYS A 14 16.08 -3.43 2.92
CA LYS A 14 16.25 -2.71 4.19
C LYS A 14 16.57 -1.24 3.98
N ASN A 15 17.53 -0.91 3.10
CA ASN A 15 17.87 0.47 2.79
C ASN A 15 16.69 1.20 2.12
N ARG A 16 15.97 0.51 1.23
CA ARG A 16 14.80 1.05 0.52
C ARG A 16 13.67 1.40 1.50
N ILE A 17 13.31 0.51 2.44
CA ILE A 17 12.27 0.82 3.42
C ILE A 17 12.69 1.98 4.32
N SER A 18 13.93 2.02 4.83
CA SER A 18 14.40 3.14 5.65
C SER A 18 14.35 4.48 4.91
N ASN A 19 14.70 4.51 3.62
CA ASN A 19 14.57 5.70 2.78
C ASN A 19 13.10 6.12 2.64
N ILE A 20 12.20 5.19 2.30
CA ILE A 20 10.76 5.49 2.18
C ILE A 20 10.23 6.08 3.49
N LEU A 21 10.51 5.44 4.62
CA LEU A 21 10.05 5.89 5.94
C LEU A 21 10.58 7.28 6.30
N SER A 22 11.79 7.63 5.89
CA SER A 22 12.35 8.98 6.12
C SER A 22 11.58 10.10 5.41
N PHE A 23 10.88 9.78 4.31
CA PHE A 23 10.00 10.73 3.61
C PHE A 23 8.57 10.68 4.12
N LEU A 24 8.18 9.63 4.85
CA LEU A 24 6.86 9.49 5.44
C LEU A 24 6.85 10.19 6.80
N ASN A 25 5.92 11.12 7.00
CA ASN A 25 5.72 11.79 8.28
C ASN A 25 4.95 10.89 9.27
N LEU A 26 5.46 9.68 9.53
CA LEU A 26 4.79 8.71 10.41
C LEU A 26 4.65 9.21 11.85
N GLU A 27 5.53 10.11 12.29
CA GLU A 27 5.42 10.72 13.62
C GLU A 27 4.22 11.68 13.70
N ASP A 28 3.96 12.45 12.64
CA ASP A 28 2.76 13.30 12.57
C ASP A 28 1.50 12.44 12.54
N ASP A 29 1.51 11.35 11.78
CA ASP A 29 0.40 10.40 11.72
C ASP A 29 0.14 9.77 13.10
N LYS A 30 1.19 9.37 13.84
CA LYS A 30 1.08 8.89 15.24
C LYS A 30 0.45 9.92 16.16
N ASN A 31 0.86 11.18 16.07
CA ASN A 31 0.32 12.24 16.91
C ASN A 31 -1.15 12.49 16.59
N LYS A 32 -1.50 12.54 15.30
CA LYS A 32 -2.89 12.68 14.85
C LYS A 32 -3.78 11.51 15.27
N ILE A 33 -3.27 10.27 15.22
CA ILE A 33 -3.96 9.09 15.75
C ILE A 33 -4.25 9.28 17.25
N LYS A 34 -3.28 9.71 18.05
CA LYS A 34 -3.47 9.95 19.49
C LYS A 34 -4.51 11.05 19.76
N GLU A 35 -4.48 12.12 18.99
CA GLU A 35 -5.47 13.21 19.10
C GLU A 35 -6.88 12.70 18.80
N ILE A 36 -7.06 11.95 17.72
CA ILE A 36 -8.36 11.38 17.36
C ILE A 36 -8.81 10.35 18.41
N GLU A 37 -7.92 9.49 18.91
CA GLU A 37 -8.24 8.55 20.00
C GLU A 37 -8.68 9.27 21.28
N PHE A 38 -8.14 10.47 21.56
CA PHE A 38 -8.59 11.29 22.67
C PHE A 38 -9.99 11.85 22.41
N LEU A 39 -10.24 12.42 21.24
CA LEU A 39 -11.54 12.95 20.84
C LEU A 39 -12.63 11.87 20.89
N MET A 40 -12.33 10.66 20.40
CA MET A 40 -13.28 9.53 20.42
C MET A 40 -13.68 9.07 21.83
N LYS A 41 -12.91 9.44 22.87
CA LYS A 41 -13.22 9.15 24.28
C LYS A 41 -14.13 10.20 24.92
N GLU A 42 -14.30 11.36 24.29
CA GLU A 42 -15.18 12.40 24.80
C GLU A 42 -16.66 11.95 24.73
N LYS A 43 -17.44 12.29 25.77
CA LYS A 43 -18.85 11.85 25.86
C LYS A 43 -19.70 12.34 24.69
N ASP A 44 -19.38 13.52 24.17
CA ASP A 44 -20.17 14.19 23.14
C ASP A 44 -19.73 13.82 21.73
N PHE A 45 -18.65 13.03 21.55
CA PHE A 45 -18.17 12.64 20.22
C PHE A 45 -19.26 11.92 19.40
N TRP A 46 -20.02 11.05 20.05
CA TRP A 46 -21.11 10.28 19.41
C TRP A 46 -22.42 11.05 19.28
N SER A 47 -22.47 12.32 19.68
CA SER A 47 -23.67 13.16 19.55
C SER A 47 -23.95 13.55 18.09
N ASP A 48 -22.90 13.69 17.27
CA ASP A 48 -22.98 13.88 15.82
C ASP A 48 -22.54 12.60 15.10
N ILE A 49 -23.52 11.77 14.73
CA ILE A 49 -23.28 10.45 14.14
C ILE A 49 -22.54 10.56 12.80
N GLU A 50 -22.88 11.53 11.94
CA GLU A 50 -22.27 11.68 10.61
C GLU A 50 -20.79 12.07 10.75
N ASN A 51 -20.49 13.04 11.62
CA ASN A 51 -19.12 13.46 11.87
C ASN A 51 -18.32 12.37 12.58
N ALA A 52 -18.90 11.68 13.57
CA ALA A 52 -18.27 10.57 14.26
C ALA A 52 -17.89 9.42 13.31
N GLN A 53 -18.77 9.08 12.36
CA GLN A 53 -18.50 8.07 11.33
C GLN A 53 -17.34 8.48 10.42
N LYS A 54 -17.32 9.73 9.96
CA LYS A 54 -16.24 10.24 9.12
C LYS A 54 -14.89 10.21 9.85
N ILE A 55 -14.85 10.74 11.06
CA ILE A 55 -13.61 10.76 11.87
C ILE A 55 -13.15 9.33 12.20
N SER A 56 -14.08 8.42 12.53
CA SER A 56 -13.75 7.02 12.82
C SER A 56 -13.18 6.31 11.59
N LYS A 57 -13.71 6.60 10.40
CA LYS A 57 -13.18 6.07 9.14
C LYS A 57 -11.78 6.59 8.87
N ASP A 58 -11.58 7.90 8.96
CA ASP A 58 -10.27 8.53 8.77
C ASP A 58 -9.24 7.99 9.78
N PHE A 59 -9.66 7.76 11.03
CA PHE A 59 -8.86 7.13 12.07
C PHE A 59 -8.44 5.71 11.71
N SER A 60 -9.39 4.87 11.29
CA SER A 60 -9.11 3.49 10.88
C SER A 60 -8.13 3.44 9.71
N GLU A 61 -8.33 4.27 8.67
CA GLU A 61 -7.43 4.32 7.51
C GLU A 61 -6.01 4.77 7.91
N LEU A 62 -5.90 5.80 8.76
CA LEU A 62 -4.61 6.31 9.23
C LEU A 62 -3.86 5.27 10.07
N LYS A 63 -4.58 4.59 10.97
CA LYS A 63 -4.02 3.55 11.84
C LYS A 63 -3.59 2.32 11.06
N GLU A 64 -4.42 1.83 10.14
CA GLU A 64 -4.06 0.73 9.25
C GLU A 64 -2.82 1.04 8.39
N ASN A 65 -2.69 2.29 7.93
CA ASN A 65 -1.50 2.71 7.18
C ASN A 65 -0.24 2.73 8.06
N LEU A 66 -0.33 3.29 9.28
CA LEU A 66 0.78 3.32 10.22
C LEU A 66 1.22 1.90 10.61
N ASP A 67 0.27 1.06 11.05
CA ASP A 67 0.53 -0.32 11.48
C ASP A 67 1.17 -1.13 10.34
N PHE A 68 0.75 -0.89 9.09
CA PHE A 68 1.35 -1.53 7.93
C PHE A 68 2.84 -1.18 7.79
N TRP A 69 3.21 0.10 7.87
CA TRP A 69 4.60 0.53 7.69
C TRP A 69 5.51 0.04 8.81
N GLU A 70 5.05 0.13 10.06
CA GLU A 70 5.81 -0.37 11.22
C GLU A 70 6.00 -1.90 11.14
N LYS A 71 4.95 -2.62 10.74
CA LYS A 71 5.04 -4.07 10.57
C LYS A 71 6.00 -4.44 9.44
N LEU A 72 5.92 -3.76 8.30
CA LEU A 72 6.78 -4.05 7.15
C LEU A 72 8.25 -3.75 7.45
N GLU A 73 8.53 -2.63 8.13
CA GLU A 73 9.88 -2.29 8.59
C GLU A 73 10.45 -3.40 9.49
N LYS A 74 9.65 -3.83 10.48
CA LYS A 74 10.03 -4.90 11.39
C LYS A 74 10.28 -6.21 10.67
N GLU A 75 9.38 -6.64 9.78
CA GLU A 75 9.53 -7.87 9.00
C GLU A 75 10.81 -7.86 8.14
N ILE A 76 11.15 -6.72 7.53
CA ILE A 76 12.39 -6.56 6.75
C ILE A 76 13.61 -6.62 7.66
N PHE A 77 13.57 -5.96 8.82
CA PHE A 77 14.69 -5.95 9.77
C PHE A 77 14.94 -7.36 10.34
N ASP A 78 13.88 -8.04 10.76
CA ASP A 78 13.92 -9.41 11.27
C ASP A 78 14.46 -10.37 10.20
N LEU A 79 13.99 -10.24 8.95
CA LEU A 79 14.50 -11.03 7.82
C LEU A 79 15.99 -10.76 7.58
N TYR A 80 16.42 -9.49 7.61
CA TYR A 80 17.82 -9.13 7.45
C TYR A 80 18.70 -9.74 8.54
N GLU A 81 18.32 -9.65 9.81
CA GLU A 81 19.10 -10.24 10.90
C GLU A 81 19.18 -11.77 10.79
N ILE A 82 18.08 -12.46 10.44
CA ILE A 82 18.07 -13.91 10.18
C ILE A 82 19.08 -14.26 9.06
N THR A 83 19.10 -13.50 7.97
CA THR A 83 20.03 -13.76 6.86
C THR A 83 21.49 -13.41 7.17
N LYS A 84 21.71 -12.53 8.15
CA LYS A 84 23.04 -12.16 8.62
C LYS A 84 23.64 -13.23 9.53
N GLU A 85 22.83 -13.95 10.29
CA GLU A 85 23.29 -15.09 11.11
C GLU A 85 23.62 -16.33 10.27
N ASP A 86 23.02 -16.46 9.08
CA ASP A 86 23.18 -17.60 8.17
C ASP A 86 24.52 -17.59 7.38
N ILE A 87 25.64 -17.36 8.06
CA ILE A 87 26.96 -17.11 7.43
C ILE A 87 27.80 -18.38 7.22
N GLU A 88 27.53 -19.48 7.91
CA GLU A 88 28.38 -20.68 7.77
C GLU A 88 27.56 -21.97 7.72
N ASP A 89 27.38 -22.48 6.50
CA ASP A 89 27.18 -23.90 6.16
C ASP A 89 25.81 -24.57 6.51
N ARG A 90 25.08 -24.95 5.44
CA ARG A 90 24.44 -26.29 5.19
C ARG A 90 22.92 -26.47 5.16
N ASP A 91 22.05 -25.49 5.43
CA ASP A 91 20.59 -25.78 5.39
C ASP A 91 19.85 -25.17 4.19
N VAL A 92 19.70 -25.98 3.12
CA VAL A 92 18.94 -25.63 1.91
C VAL A 92 17.48 -25.31 2.24
N SER A 93 16.92 -25.91 3.30
CA SER A 93 15.52 -25.69 3.69
C SER A 93 15.27 -24.27 4.19
N LEU A 94 16.21 -23.69 4.94
CA LEU A 94 16.06 -22.35 5.50
C LEU A 94 16.07 -21.28 4.39
N ARG A 95 16.90 -21.50 3.36
CA ARG A 95 17.04 -20.59 2.22
C ARG A 95 15.74 -20.45 1.41
N GLU A 96 15.04 -21.55 1.16
CA GLU A 96 13.77 -21.49 0.41
C GLU A 96 12.71 -20.66 1.15
N ASP A 97 12.67 -20.78 2.47
CA ASP A 97 11.73 -20.02 3.30
C ASP A 97 12.09 -18.54 3.38
N ILE A 98 13.40 -18.21 3.48
CA ILE A 98 13.90 -16.83 3.37
C ILE A 98 13.53 -16.23 2.00
N GLU A 99 13.73 -16.96 0.91
CA GLU A 99 13.41 -16.48 -0.45
C GLU A 99 11.88 -16.27 -0.62
N LYS A 100 11.05 -17.17 -0.10
CA LYS A 100 9.58 -16.98 -0.08
C LYS A 100 9.19 -15.74 0.74
N HIS A 101 9.79 -15.56 1.91
CA HIS A 101 9.49 -14.42 2.77
C HIS A 101 9.91 -13.10 2.12
N TYR A 102 11.13 -13.05 1.55
CA TYR A 102 11.63 -11.93 0.76
C TYR A 102 10.67 -11.55 -0.37
N ASN A 103 10.25 -12.52 -1.19
CA ASN A 103 9.36 -12.26 -2.32
C ASN A 103 7.99 -11.73 -1.89
N LYS A 104 7.46 -12.22 -0.76
CA LYS A 104 6.22 -11.72 -0.17
C LYS A 104 6.36 -10.25 0.26
N ILE A 105 7.39 -9.95 1.06
CA ILE A 105 7.66 -8.59 1.53
C ILE A 105 7.89 -7.64 0.35
N LEU A 106 8.67 -8.05 -0.66
CA LEU A 106 8.90 -7.26 -1.86
C LEU A 106 7.58 -6.93 -2.57
N THR A 107 6.71 -7.93 -2.75
CA THR A 107 5.40 -7.74 -3.38
C THR A 107 4.53 -6.76 -2.59
N ASP A 108 4.54 -6.83 -1.26
CA ASP A 108 3.73 -5.96 -0.40
C ASP A 108 4.29 -4.53 -0.38
N LEU A 109 5.62 -4.37 -0.36
CA LEU A 109 6.30 -3.08 -0.48
C LEU A 109 5.97 -2.42 -1.83
N GLU A 110 6.11 -3.13 -2.95
CA GLU A 110 5.87 -2.58 -4.29
C GLU A 110 4.43 -2.11 -4.48
N LYS A 111 3.46 -2.89 -3.98
CA LYS A 111 2.04 -2.48 -3.99
C LYS A 111 1.84 -1.17 -3.26
N LYS A 112 2.42 -1.01 -2.07
CA LYS A 112 2.24 0.18 -1.23
C LYS A 112 3.04 1.37 -1.71
N GLU A 113 4.24 1.16 -2.22
CA GLU A 113 5.02 2.22 -2.86
C GLU A 113 4.33 2.75 -4.13
N SER A 114 3.66 1.88 -4.90
CA SER A 114 2.81 2.35 -5.99
C SER A 114 1.68 3.26 -5.49
N LEU A 115 1.15 3.02 -4.29
CA LEU A 115 0.12 3.88 -3.71
C LEU A 115 0.69 5.21 -3.22
N LEU A 116 1.95 5.24 -2.77
CA LEU A 116 2.63 6.49 -2.39
C LEU A 116 2.82 7.45 -3.58
N LYS A 117 2.71 6.98 -4.82
CA LYS A 117 2.73 7.87 -6.00
C LYS A 117 1.46 8.70 -6.12
N PHE A 118 0.39 8.33 -5.42
CA PHE A 118 -0.90 9.02 -5.44
C PHE A 118 -0.99 10.10 -4.36
N THR A 119 -0.14 11.13 -4.46
CA THR A 119 -0.15 12.30 -3.56
C THR A 119 -0.94 13.49 -4.10
N GLY A 120 -1.60 13.33 -5.24
CA GLY A 120 -2.43 14.34 -5.86
C GLY A 120 -3.64 14.68 -4.98
N LYS A 121 -4.05 15.95 -5.01
CA LYS A 121 -5.19 16.48 -4.23
C LYS A 121 -6.49 15.68 -4.41
N TYR A 122 -6.65 15.04 -5.57
CA TYR A 122 -7.89 14.36 -5.96
C TYR A 122 -7.75 12.84 -6.07
N ASP A 123 -6.59 12.27 -5.72
CA ASP A 123 -6.34 10.85 -5.94
C ASP A 123 -7.20 9.93 -5.06
N LYS A 124 -7.70 10.45 -3.94
CA LYS A 124 -8.64 9.76 -3.05
C LYS A 124 -10.10 9.84 -3.52
N ASN A 125 -10.41 10.66 -4.53
CA ASN A 125 -11.78 10.90 -4.94
C ASN A 125 -12.25 9.87 -5.98
N ASN A 126 -13.57 9.67 -6.04
CA ASN A 126 -14.17 8.96 -7.15
C ASN A 126 -13.93 9.71 -8.47
N VAL A 127 -13.75 8.95 -9.55
CA VAL A 127 -13.48 9.49 -10.89
C VAL A 127 -14.74 9.46 -11.73
N ILE A 128 -14.96 10.52 -12.51
CA ILE A 128 -15.91 10.54 -13.62
C ILE A 128 -15.12 10.26 -14.90
N LEU A 129 -15.43 9.15 -15.57
CA LEU A 129 -14.81 8.78 -16.84
C LEU A 129 -15.80 8.99 -17.98
N SER A 130 -15.45 9.88 -18.91
CA SER A 130 -16.21 10.13 -20.14
C SER A 130 -15.37 9.74 -21.35
N ILE A 131 -15.92 8.89 -22.22
CA ILE A 131 -15.26 8.45 -23.46
C ILE A 131 -16.03 9.07 -24.63
N HIS A 132 -15.32 9.83 -25.45
CA HIS A 132 -15.86 10.45 -26.66
C HIS A 132 -15.22 9.82 -27.88
N SER A 133 -16.03 9.38 -28.85
CA SER A 133 -15.52 8.96 -30.15
C SER A 133 -14.93 10.17 -30.89
N GLY A 134 -13.73 9.98 -31.43
CA GLY A 134 -13.05 11.00 -32.24
C GLY A 134 -13.56 11.02 -33.68
N ALA A 135 -12.78 11.65 -34.56
CA ALA A 135 -13.03 11.58 -36.00
C ALA A 135 -12.86 10.14 -36.50
N GLY A 136 -13.83 9.64 -37.26
CA GLY A 136 -13.81 8.26 -37.78
C GLY A 136 -15.19 7.63 -37.99
N GLY A 137 -16.27 8.32 -37.59
CA GLY A 137 -17.63 7.82 -37.80
C GLY A 137 -17.93 6.57 -36.98
N ASP A 138 -18.61 5.60 -37.60
CA ASP A 138 -19.09 4.38 -36.93
C ASP A 138 -17.93 3.54 -36.37
N ASP A 139 -16.81 3.41 -37.08
CA ASP A 139 -15.64 2.65 -36.61
C ASP A 139 -15.05 3.26 -35.32
N ALA A 140 -15.03 4.59 -35.22
CA ALA A 140 -14.55 5.28 -34.02
C ALA A 140 -15.54 5.14 -32.84
N GLN A 141 -16.84 5.04 -33.14
CA GLN A 141 -17.87 4.76 -32.15
C GLN A 141 -17.76 3.34 -31.60
N ASP A 142 -17.58 2.34 -32.47
CA ASP A 142 -17.38 0.94 -32.08
C ASP A 142 -16.13 0.79 -31.19
N PHE A 143 -15.05 1.50 -31.53
CA PHE A 143 -13.84 1.50 -30.71
C PHE A 143 -14.05 2.16 -29.34
N ALA A 144 -14.79 3.28 -29.29
CA ALA A 144 -15.14 3.92 -28.02
C ALA A 144 -15.98 2.98 -27.12
N GLU A 145 -16.88 2.19 -27.72
CA GLU A 145 -17.64 1.18 -26.99
C GLU A 145 -16.76 0.04 -26.46
N ILE A 146 -15.77 -0.41 -27.24
CA ILE A 146 -14.79 -1.40 -26.80
C ILE A 146 -14.02 -0.88 -25.57
N LEU A 147 -13.56 0.37 -25.61
CA LEU A 147 -12.88 1.00 -24.48
C LEU A 147 -13.78 1.10 -23.24
N LEU A 148 -15.04 1.50 -23.40
CA LEU A 148 -15.99 1.56 -22.30
C LEU A 148 -16.16 0.18 -21.64
N ARG A 149 -16.37 -0.87 -22.44
CA ARG A 149 -16.49 -2.25 -21.95
C ARG A 149 -15.21 -2.72 -21.25
N MET A 150 -14.04 -2.31 -21.73
CA MET A 150 -12.74 -2.61 -21.10
C MET A 150 -12.66 -1.99 -19.70
N TYR A 151 -12.99 -0.71 -19.55
CA TYR A 151 -12.96 -0.03 -18.25
C TYR A 151 -14.00 -0.59 -17.29
N ILE A 152 -15.22 -0.93 -17.76
CA ILE A 152 -16.23 -1.59 -16.93
C ILE A 152 -15.72 -2.93 -16.38
N LYS A 153 -15.09 -3.76 -17.22
CA LYS A 153 -14.47 -5.02 -16.77
C LYS A 153 -13.35 -4.80 -15.76
N PHE A 154 -12.52 -3.77 -15.96
CA PHE A 154 -11.46 -3.41 -15.02
C PHE A 154 -12.02 -2.98 -13.66
N CYS A 155 -13.02 -2.09 -13.64
CA CYS A 155 -13.66 -1.62 -12.41
C CYS A 155 -14.31 -2.78 -11.64
N ASN A 156 -15.02 -3.68 -12.32
CA ASN A 156 -15.58 -4.88 -11.69
C ASN A 156 -14.50 -5.80 -11.12
N LYS A 157 -13.36 -5.97 -11.81
CA LYS A 157 -12.23 -6.78 -11.31
C LYS A 157 -11.54 -6.17 -10.08
N LYS A 158 -11.65 -4.85 -9.90
CA LYS A 158 -11.11 -4.09 -8.77
C LYS A 158 -12.14 -3.83 -7.67
N ASP A 159 -13.34 -4.42 -7.78
CA ASP A 159 -14.47 -4.22 -6.86
C ASP A 159 -14.90 -2.75 -6.72
N PHE A 160 -14.68 -1.95 -7.78
CA PHE A 160 -15.17 -0.57 -7.84
C PHE A 160 -16.64 -0.52 -8.21
N LYS A 161 -17.37 0.38 -7.55
CA LYS A 161 -18.77 0.67 -7.88
C LYS A 161 -18.84 1.51 -9.15
N ILE A 162 -19.59 1.04 -10.15
CA ILE A 162 -19.85 1.69 -11.44
C ILE A 162 -21.26 2.28 -11.42
#